data_AF-A0A5Y7EZF0-F1
#
_entry.id   AF-A0A5Y7EZF0-F1
#
_cell.length_a   1.000
_cell.length_b   1.000
_cell.length_c   1.000
_cell.angle_alpha   90.00
_cell.angle_beta   90.00
_cell.angle_gamma   90.00
#
_symmetry.space_group_name_H-M   'P 1'
#
loop_
_entity.id
_entity.type
_entity.pdbx_description
1 polymer ?
#
loop_
_entity_poly.entity_id
_entity_poly.type
_entity_poly.pdbx_seq_one_letter_code
_entity_poly.pdbx_strand_id
1 'polypeptide(L)'
;FSLLREYFFMPHKFNFLRINGLDILNNCQGKTINIEFKFSKPFPANCIFRKELLSLSMTPIINIFTKSAEPLINNHKKDSYRIFVDRSQPKAYEIIQTLQVKAHNSEGGKRLLKNYKSFERFEFLKDNQKDFYSVNTKKNSKGEVFSEISFFSSYIMDETISIDLLCSNGDLPSKLKIGDINTCDLKGVDTKNVEIPSETRRCSVDGNLLWKLVSVLSFSYQTILSKKAFFGVLESYSFLDNQSNWKIYKLLQESIIDIQSKSTYLIDENITKKGTLAIFSIKDSKFYTLGEVYLLGLIISKFLASFASINSFCELKIRCLDSKEILHYPASFGKKALI
;
A
#
# COMPACT_ATOMS: atom_id res chain seq x y z
N PHE A 1 -2.00 -2.19 -8.70
CA PHE A 1 -0.72 -2.27 -7.96
C PHE A 1 -0.89 -2.10 -6.44
N SER A 2 -1.43 -0.99 -5.93
CA SER A 2 -1.60 -0.77 -4.48
C SER A 2 -2.36 -1.91 -3.77
N LEU A 3 -3.47 -2.40 -4.33
CA LEU A 3 -4.24 -3.53 -3.76
C LEU A 3 -3.40 -4.81 -3.59
N LEU A 4 -2.51 -5.11 -4.55
CA LEU A 4 -1.65 -6.29 -4.46
C LEU A 4 -0.64 -6.13 -3.32
N ARG A 5 -0.06 -4.93 -3.16
CA ARG A 5 0.79 -4.62 -2.02
C ARG A 5 0.00 -4.74 -0.71
N GLU A 6 -1.18 -4.14 -0.62
CA GLU A 6 -2.02 -4.20 0.59
C GLU A 6 -2.41 -5.65 0.96
N TYR A 7 -2.59 -6.53 -0.01
CA TYR A 7 -2.82 -7.96 0.24
C TYR A 7 -1.69 -8.64 1.01
N PHE A 8 -0.42 -8.33 0.67
CA PHE A 8 0.72 -8.82 1.44
C PHE A 8 0.90 -8.09 2.77
N PHE A 9 0.67 -6.77 2.79
CA PHE A 9 0.99 -5.92 3.94
C PHE A 9 -0.08 -5.94 5.05
N MET A 10 -1.34 -5.89 4.68
CA MET A 10 -2.45 -5.77 5.61
C MET A 10 -3.70 -6.48 5.05
N PRO A 11 -3.69 -7.84 4.98
CA PRO A 11 -4.82 -8.59 4.44
C PRO A 11 -6.14 -8.32 5.21
N HIS A 12 -6.07 -8.03 6.51
CA HIS A 12 -7.24 -7.69 7.33
C HIS A 12 -8.01 -6.45 6.86
N LYS A 13 -7.38 -5.56 6.08
CA LYS A 13 -8.06 -4.41 5.45
C LYS A 13 -9.23 -4.84 4.55
N PHE A 14 -9.20 -6.07 4.03
CA PHE A 14 -10.24 -6.60 3.16
C PHE A 14 -11.41 -7.27 3.89
N ASN A 15 -11.38 -7.33 5.23
CA ASN A 15 -12.43 -7.94 6.04
C ASN A 15 -13.55 -6.97 6.45
N PHE A 16 -13.60 -5.79 5.82
CA PHE A 16 -14.65 -4.80 6.06
C PHE A 16 -15.83 -5.01 5.12
N LEU A 17 -17.04 -5.00 5.68
CA LEU A 17 -18.30 -5.08 4.95
C LEU A 17 -19.08 -3.79 5.14
N ARG A 18 -19.64 -3.28 4.04
CA ARG A 18 -20.53 -2.11 4.05
C ARG A 18 -21.93 -2.55 3.66
N ILE A 19 -22.91 -2.22 4.49
CA ILE A 19 -24.34 -2.41 4.19
C ILE A 19 -24.86 -1.08 3.66
N ASN A 20 -25.31 -1.07 2.41
CA ASN A 20 -25.90 0.10 1.78
C ASN A 20 -27.42 0.13 1.97
N GLY A 21 -28.05 1.29 1.76
CA GLY A 21 -29.51 1.43 1.80
C GLY A 21 -30.10 1.48 3.21
N LEU A 22 -29.27 1.70 4.23
CA LEU A 22 -29.71 1.88 5.62
C LEU A 22 -30.30 3.28 5.88
N ASP A 23 -30.26 4.19 4.92
CA ASP A 23 -30.81 5.55 5.03
C ASP A 23 -32.33 5.55 5.31
N ILE A 24 -33.04 4.48 4.92
CA ILE A 24 -34.45 4.26 5.23
C ILE A 24 -34.76 4.26 6.74
N LEU A 25 -33.75 3.96 7.57
CA LEU A 25 -33.88 3.92 9.02
C LEU A 25 -34.04 5.31 9.64
N ASN A 26 -33.68 6.38 8.92
CA ASN A 26 -33.87 7.76 9.40
C ASN A 26 -35.34 8.09 9.69
N ASN A 27 -36.27 7.36 9.06
CA ASN A 27 -37.71 7.52 9.25
C ASN A 27 -38.29 6.58 10.33
N CYS A 28 -37.45 5.75 10.96
CA CYS A 28 -37.86 4.78 11.97
C CYS A 28 -37.55 5.30 13.37
N GLN A 29 -38.49 5.12 14.32
CA GLN A 29 -38.31 5.51 15.73
C GLN A 29 -37.82 4.36 16.63
N GLY A 30 -37.53 3.19 16.05
CA GLY A 30 -37.11 2.01 16.79
C GLY A 30 -35.69 2.15 17.36
N LYS A 31 -35.49 1.63 18.58
CA LYS A 31 -34.17 1.63 19.27
C LYS A 31 -33.26 0.48 18.84
N THR A 32 -33.81 -0.55 18.21
CA THR A 32 -33.11 -1.78 17.85
C THR A 32 -33.47 -2.18 16.43
N ILE A 33 -32.47 -2.63 15.67
CA ILE A 33 -32.64 -3.14 14.31
C ILE A 33 -32.02 -4.53 14.26
N ASN A 34 -32.74 -5.47 13.65
CA ASN A 34 -32.25 -6.81 13.38
C ASN A 34 -32.03 -6.94 11.87
N ILE A 35 -30.82 -7.36 11.48
CA ILE A 35 -30.46 -7.63 10.08
C ILE A 35 -30.24 -9.14 9.98
N GLU A 36 -31.05 -9.80 9.16
CA GLU A 36 -30.95 -11.24 8.91
C GLU A 36 -30.27 -11.48 7.56
N PHE A 37 -29.14 -12.20 7.57
CA PHE A 37 -28.44 -12.61 6.35
C PHE A 37 -28.86 -14.04 5.98
N LYS A 38 -29.62 -14.18 4.90
CA LYS A 38 -30.03 -15.48 4.35
C LYS A 38 -29.06 -15.91 3.26
N PHE A 39 -28.30 -16.97 3.52
CA PHE A 39 -27.32 -17.51 2.57
C PHE A 39 -27.89 -18.73 1.84
N SER A 40 -27.50 -18.90 0.58
CA SER A 40 -27.89 -20.05 -0.25
C SER A 40 -27.03 -21.29 0.00
N LYS A 41 -25.88 -21.14 0.69
CA LYS A 41 -24.96 -22.22 1.05
C LYS A 41 -24.89 -22.35 2.58
N PRO A 42 -24.77 -23.58 3.11
CA PRO A 42 -24.58 -23.78 4.55
C PRO A 42 -23.22 -23.22 4.99
N PHE A 43 -23.12 -22.85 6.27
CA PHE A 43 -21.84 -22.51 6.87
C PHE A 43 -20.92 -23.74 6.91
N PRO A 44 -19.59 -23.57 6.76
CA PRO A 44 -18.63 -24.65 6.99
C PRO A 44 -18.78 -25.21 8.40
N ALA A 45 -18.70 -26.54 8.55
CA ALA A 45 -18.90 -27.22 9.85
C ALA A 45 -17.94 -26.72 10.96
N ASN A 46 -16.77 -26.20 10.57
CA ASN A 46 -15.75 -25.70 11.49
C ASN A 46 -15.95 -24.22 11.87
N CYS A 47 -17.00 -23.57 11.35
CA CYS A 47 -17.26 -22.16 11.61
C CYS A 47 -18.10 -22.01 12.89
N ILE A 48 -17.46 -21.57 13.97
CA ILE A 48 -18.14 -21.25 15.24
C ILE A 48 -18.44 -19.76 15.25
N PHE A 49 -19.71 -19.39 15.15
CA PHE A 49 -20.12 -17.98 15.18
C PHE A 49 -20.10 -17.46 16.61
N ARG A 50 -19.43 -16.33 16.83
CA ARG A 50 -19.37 -15.65 18.13
C ARG A 50 -19.61 -14.15 17.93
N LYS A 51 -20.15 -13.50 18.96
CA LYS A 51 -20.47 -12.06 18.91
C LYS A 51 -19.23 -11.22 18.63
N GLU A 52 -18.07 -11.65 19.12
CA GLU A 52 -16.79 -10.95 19.00
C GLU A 52 -16.22 -10.96 17.57
N LEU A 53 -16.77 -11.77 16.66
CA LEU A 53 -16.34 -11.81 15.25
C LEU A 53 -16.80 -10.58 14.45
N LEU A 54 -17.81 -9.85 14.94
CA LEU A 54 -18.34 -8.66 14.29
C LEU A 54 -18.15 -7.44 15.19
N SER A 55 -17.62 -6.38 14.60
CA SER A 55 -17.48 -5.07 15.26
C SER A 55 -17.89 -3.97 14.29
N LEU A 56 -18.66 -3.00 14.78
CA LEU A 56 -19.18 -1.89 13.97
C LEU A 56 -18.27 -0.65 14.00
N SER A 57 -17.44 -0.52 15.03
CA SER A 57 -16.63 0.69 15.29
C SER A 57 -15.14 0.35 15.25
N MET A 58 -14.71 -0.25 14.14
CA MET A 58 -13.30 -0.57 13.90
C MET A 58 -12.80 0.19 12.69
N THR A 59 -11.57 0.68 12.75
CA THR A 59 -10.87 1.24 11.60
C THR A 59 -9.40 0.83 11.65
N PRO A 60 -8.77 0.51 10.51
CA PRO A 60 -7.32 0.36 10.47
C PRO A 60 -6.68 1.73 10.77
N ILE A 61 -5.61 1.72 11.58
CA ILE A 61 -4.78 2.90 11.85
C ILE A 61 -3.33 2.61 11.47
N ILE A 62 -2.59 3.63 11.10
CA ILE A 62 -1.17 3.54 10.75
C ILE A 62 -0.41 4.49 11.67
N ASN A 63 0.68 4.01 12.28
CA ASN A 63 1.51 4.84 13.16
C ASN A 63 2.35 5.84 12.36
N ILE A 64 1.76 7.00 12.05
CA ILE A 64 2.39 8.09 11.32
C ILE A 64 2.00 9.41 12.00
N PHE A 65 2.97 10.27 12.25
CA PHE A 65 2.75 11.59 12.84
C PHE A 65 3.77 12.60 12.33
N THR A 66 3.44 13.89 12.44
CA THR A 66 4.35 14.98 12.08
C THR A 66 5.24 15.34 13.26
N LYS A 67 6.54 15.52 13.03
CA LYS A 67 7.49 15.99 14.04
C LYS A 67 8.59 16.82 13.38
N SER A 68 9.03 17.88 14.03
CA SER A 68 10.18 18.66 13.54
C SER A 68 11.48 17.97 13.91
N ALA A 69 12.45 18.00 13.00
CA ALA A 69 13.82 17.57 13.26
C ALA A 69 14.52 18.55 14.22
N GLU A 70 15.59 18.08 14.85
CA GLU A 70 16.51 18.98 15.53
C GLU A 70 17.11 19.97 14.51
N PRO A 71 17.11 21.28 14.84
CA PRO A 71 17.72 22.28 13.98
C PRO A 71 19.19 21.96 13.70
N LEU A 72 19.61 22.17 12.45
CA LEU A 72 21.00 22.02 12.03
C LEU A 72 21.51 23.34 11.45
N ILE A 73 22.81 23.59 11.61
CA ILE A 73 23.47 24.75 11.03
C ILE A 73 24.12 24.31 9.73
N ASN A 74 23.66 24.86 8.61
CA ASN A 74 24.32 24.71 7.33
C ASN A 74 25.40 25.79 7.21
N ASN A 75 26.66 25.36 7.20
CA ASN A 75 27.82 26.24 7.09
C ASN A 75 28.57 26.05 5.76
N HIS A 76 27.95 25.36 4.80
CA HIS A 76 28.50 25.11 3.45
C HIS A 76 29.87 24.42 3.41
N LYS A 77 30.34 23.85 4.52
CA LYS A 77 31.60 23.08 4.62
C LYS A 77 31.42 21.59 4.37
N LYS A 78 30.17 21.10 4.42
CA LYS A 78 29.83 19.69 4.22
C LYS A 78 28.80 19.58 3.11
N ASP A 79 28.97 18.56 2.28
CA ASP A 79 28.04 18.28 1.17
C ASP A 79 26.68 17.76 1.65
N SER A 80 26.64 17.17 2.86
CA SER A 80 25.45 16.54 3.42
C SER A 80 25.46 16.57 4.95
N TYR A 81 24.26 16.64 5.52
CA TYR A 81 24.02 16.66 6.95
C TYR A 81 23.05 15.54 7.33
N ARG A 82 23.37 14.78 8.38
CA ARG A 82 22.46 13.76 8.91
C ARG A 82 21.29 14.42 9.62
N ILE A 83 20.08 13.95 9.32
CA ILE A 83 18.84 14.41 9.95
C ILE A 83 18.60 13.62 11.23
N PHE A 84 18.35 14.32 12.33
CA PHE A 84 17.97 13.72 13.60
C PHE A 84 16.62 14.27 14.04
N VAL A 85 15.69 13.39 14.40
CA VAL A 85 14.43 13.79 15.05
C VAL A 85 14.68 14.09 16.53
N ASP A 86 15.49 13.24 17.16
CA ASP A 86 15.90 13.35 18.56
C ASP A 86 17.23 12.58 18.72
N ARG A 87 18.32 13.28 19.04
CA ARG A 87 19.66 12.68 19.23
C ARG A 87 19.76 11.86 20.50
N SER A 88 18.93 12.13 21.50
CA SER A 88 18.90 11.34 22.73
C SER A 88 18.31 9.95 22.50
N GLN A 89 17.38 9.84 21.53
CA GLN A 89 16.70 8.60 21.18
C GLN A 89 16.71 8.35 19.67
N PRO A 90 17.88 8.06 19.07
CA PRO A 90 18.02 7.97 17.61
C PRO A 90 17.29 6.76 16.99
N LYS A 91 16.86 5.78 17.81
CA LYS A 91 16.12 4.59 17.39
C LYS A 91 14.61 4.68 17.64
N ALA A 92 14.13 5.75 18.28
CA ALA A 92 12.71 5.89 18.63
C ALA A 92 11.85 6.41 17.47
N TYR A 93 12.49 7.00 16.45
CA TYR A 93 11.82 7.64 15.33
C TYR A 93 12.43 7.18 14.02
N GLU A 94 11.57 6.79 13.09
CA GLU A 94 11.93 6.48 11.71
C GLU A 94 11.35 7.57 10.80
N ILE A 95 12.20 8.15 9.95
CA ILE A 95 11.81 9.22 9.03
C ILE A 95 11.18 8.59 7.79
N ILE A 96 9.89 8.88 7.56
CA ILE A 96 9.16 8.39 6.39
C ILE A 96 9.32 9.37 5.22
N GLN A 97 9.11 10.66 5.50
CA GLN A 97 9.11 11.69 4.47
C GLN A 97 9.54 13.03 5.05
N THR A 98 10.30 13.80 4.28
CA THR A 98 10.52 15.22 4.55
C THR A 98 9.37 16.03 3.96
N LEU A 99 8.63 16.74 4.82
CA LEU A 99 7.47 17.53 4.43
C LEU A 99 7.90 18.92 3.97
N GLN A 100 8.73 19.59 4.77
CA GLN A 100 9.12 20.97 4.54
C GLN A 100 10.52 21.24 5.09
N VAL A 101 11.29 22.06 4.37
CA VAL A 101 12.62 22.50 4.81
C VAL A 101 12.65 24.01 4.73
N LYS A 102 12.94 24.66 5.86
CA LYS A 102 13.05 26.11 5.97
C LYS A 102 14.46 26.48 6.40
N ALA A 103 15.05 27.43 5.70
CA ALA A 103 16.31 28.05 6.08
C ALA A 103 16.04 29.40 6.76
N HIS A 104 16.76 29.67 7.84
CA HIS A 104 16.68 30.93 8.57
C HIS A 104 18.06 31.54 8.73
N ASN A 105 18.19 32.80 8.33
CA ASN A 105 19.38 33.60 8.53
C ASN A 105 18.98 34.97 9.09
N SER A 106 19.83 35.56 9.93
CA SER A 106 19.63 36.90 10.50
C SER A 106 19.53 37.98 9.43
N GLU A 107 20.24 37.85 8.31
CA GLU A 107 20.23 38.85 7.22
C GLU A 107 19.26 38.50 6.09
N GLY A 108 19.09 37.20 5.80
CA GLY A 108 18.30 36.70 4.66
C GLY A 108 16.84 36.34 4.97
N GLY A 109 16.43 36.42 6.23
CA GLY A 109 15.07 36.07 6.67
C GLY A 109 14.75 34.57 6.58
N LYS A 110 13.45 34.24 6.56
CA LYS A 110 12.94 32.87 6.42
C LYS A 110 12.77 32.52 4.95
N ARG A 111 13.49 31.50 4.48
CA ARG A 111 13.39 30.97 3.10
C ARG A 111 12.86 29.55 3.12
N LEU A 112 11.98 29.24 2.17
CA LEU A 112 11.47 27.90 1.97
C LEU A 112 12.30 27.21 0.87
N LEU A 113 12.91 26.08 1.19
CA LEU A 113 13.71 25.32 0.24
C LEU A 113 12.82 24.35 -0.54
N LYS A 114 13.10 24.15 -1.84
CA LYS A 114 12.36 23.24 -2.70
C LYS A 114 13.04 21.88 -2.75
N ASN A 115 12.26 20.80 -2.68
CA ASN A 115 12.81 19.45 -2.81
C ASN A 115 13.26 19.21 -4.25
N TYR A 116 14.52 18.86 -4.45
CA TYR A 116 15.05 18.41 -5.72
C TYR A 116 14.67 16.94 -5.93
N LYS A 117 13.54 16.70 -6.58
CA LYS A 117 13.19 15.37 -7.08
C LYS A 117 13.55 15.29 -8.56
N SER A 118 14.47 14.40 -8.92
CA SER A 118 14.93 14.18 -10.30
C SER A 118 13.82 13.82 -11.31
N PHE A 119 12.62 13.50 -10.85
CA PHE A 119 11.45 13.10 -11.66
C PHE A 119 10.28 14.10 -11.64
N GLU A 120 10.38 15.24 -10.96
CA GLU A 120 9.35 16.27 -11.04
C GLU A 120 9.39 16.90 -12.44
N ARG A 121 8.49 16.38 -13.31
CA ARG A 121 8.11 16.88 -14.64
C ARG A 121 8.18 18.40 -14.71
N PHE A 122 9.22 18.96 -15.33
CA PHE A 122 9.30 20.29 -15.95
C PHE A 122 8.82 21.52 -15.14
N GLU A 123 8.34 21.37 -13.90
CA GLU A 123 7.88 22.48 -13.04
C GLU A 123 9.07 23.29 -12.53
N PHE A 124 10.25 22.67 -12.43
CA PHE A 124 11.52 23.36 -12.17
C PHE A 124 11.91 24.34 -13.29
N LEU A 125 11.36 24.21 -14.51
CA LEU A 125 11.59 25.18 -15.59
C LEU A 125 10.71 26.43 -15.48
N LYS A 126 9.59 26.35 -14.75
CA LYS A 126 8.65 27.48 -14.59
C LYS A 126 8.98 28.39 -13.42
N ASP A 127 9.80 27.92 -12.49
CA ASP A 127 9.99 28.54 -11.18
C ASP A 127 11.43 29.05 -11.05
N ASN A 128 11.62 30.35 -10.83
CA ASN A 128 12.94 30.99 -10.66
C ASN A 128 13.58 30.70 -9.29
N GLN A 129 13.05 29.77 -8.50
CA GLN A 129 13.62 29.40 -7.20
C GLN A 129 14.95 28.69 -7.40
N LYS A 130 16.01 29.22 -6.78
CA LYS A 130 17.39 28.73 -6.91
C LYS A 130 17.86 27.86 -5.74
N ASP A 131 17.01 27.68 -4.73
CA ASP A 131 17.38 27.03 -3.48
C ASP A 131 16.68 25.69 -3.35
N PHE A 132 17.47 24.63 -3.51
CA PHE A 132 17.01 23.27 -3.49
C PHE A 132 17.64 22.46 -2.37
N TYR A 133 16.97 21.39 -1.98
CA TYR A 133 17.54 20.36 -1.12
C TYR A 133 17.26 18.98 -1.69
N SER A 134 18.16 18.02 -1.48
CA SER A 134 17.89 16.61 -1.75
C SER A 134 18.03 15.81 -0.48
N VAL A 135 17.20 14.78 -0.33
CA VAL A 135 17.26 13.86 0.81
C VAL A 135 17.65 12.49 0.29
N ASN A 136 18.75 11.97 0.84
CA ASN A 136 19.27 10.66 0.49
C ASN A 136 19.28 9.75 1.72
N THR A 137 19.07 8.48 1.47
CA THR A 137 19.14 7.45 2.52
C THR A 137 20.49 6.75 2.41
N LYS A 138 21.28 6.78 3.49
CA LYS A 138 22.58 6.11 3.59
C LYS A 138 22.56 4.98 4.61
N LYS A 139 23.49 4.04 4.48
CA LYS A 139 23.68 2.91 5.38
C LYS A 139 25.09 2.96 5.98
N ASN A 140 25.18 2.91 7.31
CA ASN A 140 26.46 2.86 8.01
C ASN A 140 27.08 1.45 7.96
N SER A 141 28.35 1.32 8.35
CA SER A 141 29.05 0.02 8.47
C SER A 141 28.35 -0.98 9.41
N LYS A 142 27.56 -0.50 10.38
CA LYS A 142 26.72 -1.32 11.27
C LYS A 142 25.40 -1.77 10.64
N GLY A 143 25.14 -1.37 9.40
CA GLY A 143 23.91 -1.67 8.67
C GLY A 143 22.72 -0.75 9.02
N GLU A 144 22.90 0.22 9.91
CA GLU A 144 21.85 1.19 10.26
C GLU A 144 21.60 2.18 9.12
N VAL A 145 20.35 2.32 8.74
CA VAL A 145 19.88 3.21 7.68
C VAL A 145 19.51 4.57 8.29
N PHE A 146 19.93 5.67 7.67
CA PHE A 146 19.64 7.02 8.13
C PHE A 146 19.49 7.99 6.96
N SER A 147 18.75 9.08 7.19
CA SER A 147 18.52 10.13 6.20
C SER A 147 19.57 11.23 6.32
N GLU A 148 20.09 11.65 5.19
CA GLU A 148 20.92 12.85 5.04
C GLU A 148 20.24 13.84 4.10
N ILE A 149 20.47 15.12 4.37
CA ILE A 149 20.02 16.22 3.53
C ILE A 149 21.22 16.96 2.95
N SER A 150 21.17 17.23 1.66
CA SER A 150 22.12 18.06 0.91
C SER A 150 21.41 19.33 0.44
N PHE A 151 22.12 20.45 0.44
CA PHE A 151 21.59 21.75 0.05
C PHE A 151 22.30 22.24 -1.22
N PHE A 152 21.52 22.74 -2.17
CA PHE A 152 21.99 23.34 -3.41
C PHE A 152 21.44 24.76 -3.48
N SER A 153 22.26 25.72 -3.07
CA SER A 153 21.91 27.13 -3.02
C SER A 153 23.12 27.97 -3.40
N SER A 154 22.87 29.13 -3.99
CA SER A 154 23.92 30.14 -4.25
C SER A 154 24.28 30.96 -3.00
N TYR A 155 23.54 30.80 -1.91
CA TYR A 155 23.86 31.42 -0.62
C TYR A 155 24.99 30.66 0.05
N ILE A 156 25.94 31.39 0.64
CA ILE A 156 27.18 30.84 1.24
C ILE A 156 27.24 31.12 2.76
N MET A 157 26.31 31.92 3.28
CA MET A 157 26.28 32.30 4.70
C MET A 157 25.76 31.17 5.59
N ASP A 158 26.16 31.19 6.87
CA ASP A 158 25.68 30.22 7.84
C ASP A 158 24.17 30.38 8.09
N GLU A 159 23.41 29.29 8.00
CA GLU A 159 21.96 29.30 8.18
C GLU A 159 21.48 28.22 9.13
N THR A 160 20.47 28.54 9.92
CA THR A 160 19.76 27.54 10.72
C THR A 160 18.66 26.91 9.88
N ILE A 161 18.74 25.60 9.67
CA ILE A 161 17.76 24.83 8.92
C ILE A 161 16.81 24.14 9.90
N SER A 162 15.52 24.38 9.73
CA SER A 162 14.44 23.65 10.40
C SER A 162 13.74 22.75 9.40
N ILE A 163 13.52 21.49 9.77
CA ILE A 163 12.94 20.47 8.89
C ILE A 163 11.69 19.91 9.55
N ASP A 164 10.57 19.96 8.84
CA ASP A 164 9.33 19.31 9.25
C ASP A 164 9.26 17.93 8.59
N LEU A 165 9.10 16.89 9.41
CA LEU A 165 9.16 15.50 9.00
C LEU A 165 7.84 14.79 9.26
N LEU A 166 7.58 13.77 8.44
CA LEU A 166 6.63 12.72 8.70
C LEU A 166 7.40 11.53 9.28
N CYS A 167 7.04 11.13 10.50
CA CYS A 167 7.75 10.12 11.28
C CYS A 167 6.82 8.98 11.69
N SER A 168 7.44 7.86 12.05
CA SER A 168 6.82 6.73 12.75
C SER A 168 7.72 6.27 13.89
N ASN A 169 7.21 5.47 14.83
CA ASN A 169 8.02 4.88 15.89
C ASN A 169 8.70 3.56 15.50
N GLY A 170 8.70 3.21 14.21
CA GLY A 170 9.34 2.00 13.70
C GLY A 170 8.79 0.75 14.38
N ASP A 171 9.67 -0.03 14.99
CA ASP A 171 9.34 -1.32 15.63
C ASP A 171 8.96 -1.18 17.11
N LEU A 172 8.89 0.03 17.67
CA LEU A 172 8.48 0.21 19.07
C LEU A 172 7.02 -0.22 19.35
N PRO A 173 6.03 0.09 18.50
CA PRO A 173 4.64 -0.26 18.76
C PRO A 173 4.37 -1.77 18.79
N SER A 174 5.22 -2.60 18.17
CA SER A 174 5.01 -4.06 18.19
C SER A 174 5.19 -4.68 19.59
N LYS A 175 5.76 -3.93 20.54
CA LYS A 175 5.88 -4.34 21.95
C LYS A 175 4.61 -4.10 22.76
N LEU A 176 3.63 -3.38 22.21
CA LEU A 176 2.36 -3.12 22.86
C LEU A 176 1.47 -4.36 22.84
N LYS A 177 0.65 -4.52 23.89
CA LYS A 177 -0.34 -5.58 24.01
C LYS A 177 -1.69 -5.13 23.44
N ILE A 178 -2.60 -6.09 23.34
CA ILE A 178 -3.99 -5.83 22.99
C ILE A 178 -4.63 -4.99 24.10
N GLY A 179 -5.20 -3.85 23.74
CA GLY A 179 -5.82 -2.90 24.67
C GLY A 179 -4.93 -1.73 25.11
N ASP A 180 -3.63 -1.74 24.80
CA ASP A 180 -2.72 -0.67 25.22
C ASP A 180 -2.94 0.64 24.44
N ILE A 181 -3.49 0.57 23.22
CA ILE A 181 -3.85 1.75 22.43
C ILE A 181 -5.30 2.10 22.76
N ASN A 182 -5.49 2.89 23.82
CA ASN A 182 -6.80 3.20 24.39
C ASN A 182 -7.08 4.70 24.61
N THR A 183 -6.23 5.56 24.05
CA THR A 183 -6.40 7.02 24.15
C THR A 183 -7.08 7.56 22.89
N CYS A 184 -8.06 8.43 23.09
CA CYS A 184 -8.72 9.19 22.04
C CYS A 184 -9.14 10.54 22.62
N ASP A 185 -9.00 11.61 21.83
CA ASP A 185 -9.35 12.97 22.27
C ASP A 185 -10.88 13.22 22.29
N LEU A 186 -11.67 12.26 21.81
CA LEU A 186 -13.14 12.35 21.74
C LEU A 186 -13.77 11.95 23.08
N LYS A 187 -14.64 12.81 23.61
CA LYS A 187 -15.38 12.55 24.86
C LYS A 187 -16.40 11.42 24.65
N GLY A 188 -16.41 10.45 25.58
CA GLY A 188 -17.41 9.37 25.61
C GLY A 188 -17.14 8.21 24.66
N VAL A 189 -15.92 8.10 24.12
CA VAL A 189 -15.50 6.99 23.25
C VAL A 189 -14.35 6.25 23.91
N ASP A 190 -14.60 4.98 24.26
CA ASP A 190 -13.54 4.07 24.70
C ASP A 190 -12.89 3.42 23.47
N THR A 191 -11.58 3.58 23.34
CA THR A 191 -10.81 2.94 22.25
C THR A 191 -9.97 1.79 22.79
N LYS A 192 -9.70 0.81 21.93
CA LYS A 192 -8.75 -0.26 22.17
C LYS A 192 -8.24 -0.80 20.83
N ASN A 193 -6.97 -1.18 20.74
CA ASN A 193 -6.51 -1.99 19.62
C ASN A 193 -7.04 -3.42 19.76
N VAL A 194 -7.54 -3.98 18.65
CA VAL A 194 -8.03 -5.36 18.58
C VAL A 194 -6.91 -6.35 18.23
N GLU A 195 -5.87 -5.86 17.59
CA GLU A 195 -4.69 -6.64 17.20
C GLU A 195 -3.42 -5.98 17.73
N ILE A 196 -2.36 -6.78 17.89
CA ILE A 196 -1.03 -6.28 18.20
C ILE A 196 -0.53 -5.47 16.98
N PRO A 197 0.03 -4.26 17.18
CA PRO A 197 0.57 -3.49 16.07
C PRO A 197 1.62 -4.27 15.28
N SER A 198 1.50 -4.26 13.95
CA SER A 198 2.45 -4.95 13.07
C SER A 198 3.83 -4.32 13.13
N GLU A 199 4.88 -5.13 12.97
CA GLU A 199 6.25 -4.65 12.79
C GLU A 199 6.41 -3.77 11.55
N THR A 200 7.38 -2.86 11.59
CA THR A 200 7.68 -2.00 10.44
C THR A 200 8.35 -2.82 9.35
N ARG A 201 7.73 -2.84 8.17
CA ARG A 201 8.23 -3.59 7.02
C ARG A 201 9.14 -2.71 6.18
N ARG A 202 10.45 -2.89 6.36
CA ARG A 202 11.47 -2.23 5.55
C ARG A 202 11.69 -3.00 4.24
N CYS A 203 11.86 -2.28 3.14
CA CYS A 203 12.21 -2.85 1.85
C CYS A 203 13.61 -2.37 1.43
N SER A 204 14.48 -3.32 1.08
CA SER A 204 15.73 -3.02 0.40
C SER A 204 15.44 -2.69 -1.07
N VAL A 205 15.61 -1.44 -1.46
CA VAL A 205 15.43 -1.01 -2.85
C VAL A 205 16.72 -1.27 -3.60
N ASP A 206 16.86 -2.50 -4.11
CA ASP A 206 18.01 -2.90 -4.90
C ASP A 206 17.84 -2.55 -6.38
N GLY A 207 18.95 -2.40 -7.11
CA GLY A 207 18.93 -2.14 -8.56
C GLY A 207 18.13 -3.18 -9.34
N ASN A 208 18.18 -4.45 -8.92
CA ASN A 208 17.38 -5.52 -9.52
C ASN A 208 15.88 -5.31 -9.34
N LEU A 209 15.44 -4.88 -8.14
CA LEU A 209 14.03 -4.59 -7.88
C LEU A 209 13.55 -3.41 -8.73
N LEU A 210 14.37 -2.35 -8.84
CA LEU A 210 14.07 -1.20 -9.70
C LEU A 210 13.90 -1.62 -11.17
N TRP A 211 14.82 -2.42 -11.71
CA TRP A 211 14.72 -2.93 -13.08
C TRP A 211 13.52 -3.86 -13.29
N LYS A 212 13.18 -4.69 -12.29
CA LYS A 212 11.93 -5.48 -12.33
C LYS A 212 10.73 -4.55 -12.41
N LEU A 213 10.64 -3.51 -11.57
CA LEU A 213 9.54 -2.55 -11.57
C LEU A 213 9.43 -1.77 -12.88
N VAL A 214 10.55 -1.31 -13.46
CA VAL A 214 10.58 -0.67 -14.78
C VAL A 214 10.07 -1.62 -15.85
N SER A 215 10.47 -2.89 -15.80
CA SER A 215 9.98 -3.91 -16.74
C SER A 215 8.48 -4.14 -16.62
N VAL A 216 7.91 -4.08 -15.39
CA VAL A 216 6.46 -4.20 -15.20
C VAL A 216 5.70 -3.05 -15.89
N LEU A 217 6.27 -1.84 -15.96
CA LEU A 217 5.63 -0.70 -16.62
C LEU A 217 5.54 -0.88 -18.14
N SER A 218 6.47 -1.62 -18.75
CA SER A 218 6.46 -1.89 -20.19
C SER A 218 5.61 -3.12 -20.57
N PHE A 219 5.17 -3.93 -19.60
CA PHE A 219 4.41 -5.14 -19.90
C PHE A 219 3.08 -4.88 -20.59
N SER A 220 2.80 -5.74 -21.56
CA SER A 220 1.50 -5.86 -22.21
C SER A 220 0.60 -6.82 -21.43
N TYR A 221 -0.71 -6.74 -21.69
CA TYR A 221 -1.68 -7.64 -21.07
C TYR A 221 -1.44 -9.13 -21.39
N GLN A 222 -0.94 -9.46 -22.59
CA GLN A 222 -0.64 -10.85 -22.95
C GLN A 222 0.57 -11.40 -22.19
N THR A 223 1.57 -10.55 -21.94
CA THR A 223 2.79 -10.94 -21.21
C THR A 223 2.46 -11.34 -19.77
N ILE A 224 1.60 -10.59 -19.08
CA ILE A 224 1.27 -10.82 -17.67
C ILE A 224 0.44 -12.10 -17.44
N LEU A 225 -0.29 -12.57 -18.45
CA LEU A 225 -1.10 -13.80 -18.37
C LEU A 225 -0.27 -15.08 -18.44
N SER A 226 1.04 -14.99 -18.65
CA SER A 226 1.93 -16.14 -18.46
C SER A 226 2.21 -16.35 -16.98
N LYS A 227 2.15 -17.61 -16.51
CA LYS A 227 2.45 -17.97 -15.11
C LYS A 227 3.78 -17.40 -14.62
N LYS A 228 4.84 -17.52 -15.42
CA LYS A 228 6.17 -17.01 -15.08
C LYS A 228 6.20 -15.49 -14.91
N ALA A 229 5.59 -14.73 -15.82
CA ALA A 229 5.56 -13.28 -15.71
C ALA A 229 4.68 -12.82 -14.54
N PHE A 230 3.51 -13.44 -14.34
CA PHE A 230 2.62 -13.16 -13.22
C PHE A 230 3.35 -13.27 -11.88
N PHE A 231 4.05 -14.38 -11.65
CA PHE A 231 4.83 -14.57 -10.44
C PHE A 231 6.03 -13.64 -10.33
N GLY A 232 6.73 -13.34 -11.43
CA GLY A 232 7.82 -12.34 -11.40
C GLY A 232 7.36 -10.93 -11.01
N VAL A 233 6.16 -10.53 -11.44
CA VAL A 233 5.56 -9.28 -10.98
C VAL A 233 5.15 -9.38 -9.52
N LEU A 234 4.47 -10.45 -9.12
CA LEU A 234 3.99 -10.65 -7.77
C LEU A 234 5.15 -10.73 -6.75
N GLU A 235 6.28 -11.32 -7.13
CA GLU A 235 7.54 -11.31 -6.38
C GLU A 235 8.01 -9.87 -6.10
N SER A 236 7.96 -9.01 -7.11
CA SER A 236 8.38 -7.60 -7.02
C SER A 236 7.50 -6.77 -6.08
N TYR A 237 6.24 -7.16 -5.87
CA TYR A 237 5.29 -6.45 -5.00
C TYR A 237 5.06 -7.13 -3.64
N SER A 238 5.58 -8.34 -3.44
CA SER A 238 5.41 -9.11 -2.21
C SER A 238 6.52 -8.87 -1.19
N PHE A 239 7.67 -8.30 -1.57
CA PHE A 239 8.78 -7.96 -0.66
C PHE A 239 9.14 -9.14 0.26
N LEU A 240 9.78 -10.15 -0.34
CA LEU A 240 9.99 -11.48 0.22
C LEU A 240 10.91 -11.57 1.44
N ASP A 241 11.60 -10.48 1.79
CA ASP A 241 12.48 -10.42 2.98
C ASP A 241 11.70 -10.72 4.28
N ASN A 242 10.39 -10.45 4.30
CA ASN A 242 9.54 -10.77 5.43
C ASN A 242 8.99 -12.21 5.33
N GLN A 243 9.17 -12.99 6.41
CA GLN A 243 8.72 -14.38 6.49
C GLN A 243 7.21 -14.55 6.26
N SER A 244 6.39 -13.61 6.71
CA SER A 244 4.93 -13.66 6.52
C SER A 244 4.55 -13.50 5.05
N ASN A 245 5.19 -12.54 4.36
CA ASN A 245 4.97 -12.33 2.93
C ASN A 245 5.46 -13.52 2.10
N TRP A 246 6.61 -14.09 2.48
CA TRP A 246 7.15 -15.29 1.85
C TRP A 246 6.18 -16.47 1.96
N LYS A 247 5.55 -16.68 3.12
CA LYS A 247 4.54 -17.74 3.31
C LYS A 247 3.35 -17.54 2.37
N ILE A 248 2.83 -16.32 2.26
CA ILE A 248 1.71 -16.00 1.35
C ILE A 248 2.15 -16.23 -0.10
N TYR A 249 3.32 -15.73 -0.50
CA TYR A 249 3.86 -15.91 -1.84
C TYR A 249 4.00 -17.38 -2.21
N LYS A 250 4.60 -18.19 -1.31
CA LYS A 250 4.77 -19.63 -1.50
C LYS A 250 3.44 -20.36 -1.60
N LEU A 251 2.47 -20.00 -0.77
CA LEU A 251 1.11 -20.54 -0.83
C LEU A 251 0.49 -20.28 -2.21
N LEU A 252 0.58 -19.05 -2.72
CA LEU A 252 0.07 -18.69 -4.05
C LEU A 252 0.77 -19.47 -5.17
N GLN A 253 2.10 -19.65 -5.06
CA GLN A 253 2.89 -20.40 -6.04
C GLN A 253 2.49 -21.88 -6.09
N GLU A 254 2.24 -22.49 -4.94
CA GLU A 254 1.77 -23.87 -4.83
C GLU A 254 0.30 -24.02 -5.24
N SER A 255 -0.53 -23.00 -5.02
CA SER A 255 -1.97 -23.07 -5.28
C SER A 255 -2.34 -22.79 -6.75
N ILE A 256 -1.67 -21.84 -7.42
CA ILE A 256 -1.99 -21.49 -8.81
C ILE A 256 -1.29 -22.47 -9.75
N ILE A 257 -2.06 -23.41 -10.30
CA ILE A 257 -1.54 -24.47 -11.17
C ILE A 257 -1.30 -23.92 -12.57
N ASP A 258 -2.29 -23.24 -13.15
CA ASP A 258 -2.27 -22.80 -14.54
C ASP A 258 -2.93 -21.44 -14.73
N ILE A 259 -2.48 -20.70 -15.75
CA ILE A 259 -3.05 -19.43 -16.19
C ILE A 259 -3.21 -19.48 -17.71
N GLN A 260 -4.46 -19.37 -18.17
CA GLN A 260 -4.82 -19.35 -19.58
C GLN A 260 -5.48 -18.04 -19.96
N SER A 261 -5.43 -17.70 -21.24
CA SER A 261 -6.09 -16.52 -21.79
C SER A 261 -6.88 -16.85 -23.04
N LYS A 262 -8.07 -16.26 -23.17
CA LYS A 262 -8.89 -16.34 -24.38
C LYS A 262 -9.36 -14.95 -24.79
N SER A 263 -9.48 -14.69 -26.08
CA SER A 263 -10.16 -13.47 -26.55
C SER A 263 -11.64 -13.59 -26.25
N THR A 264 -12.25 -12.50 -25.80
CA THR A 264 -13.70 -12.42 -25.53
C THR A 264 -14.24 -11.10 -26.07
N TYR A 265 -15.54 -11.03 -26.31
CA TYR A 265 -16.21 -9.87 -26.87
C TYR A 265 -17.38 -9.47 -25.97
N LEU A 266 -17.51 -8.18 -25.72
CA LEU A 266 -18.61 -7.62 -24.94
C LEU A 266 -19.29 -6.56 -25.80
N ILE A 267 -20.62 -6.59 -25.83
CA ILE A 267 -21.44 -5.60 -26.53
C ILE A 267 -21.87 -4.58 -25.49
N ASP A 268 -21.49 -3.33 -25.70
CA ASP A 268 -21.81 -2.20 -24.84
C ASP A 268 -22.47 -1.11 -25.68
N GLU A 269 -23.75 -0.82 -25.43
CA GLU A 269 -24.53 0.22 -26.12
C GLU A 269 -24.35 0.26 -27.66
N ASN A 270 -24.32 -0.92 -28.31
CA ASN A 270 -24.11 -1.17 -29.76
C ASN A 270 -22.65 -1.19 -30.27
N ILE A 271 -21.66 -1.09 -29.40
CA ILE A 271 -20.24 -1.21 -29.77
C ILE A 271 -19.69 -2.55 -29.28
N THR A 272 -19.13 -3.34 -30.19
CA THR A 272 -18.41 -4.57 -29.85
C THR A 272 -17.00 -4.22 -29.38
N LYS A 273 -16.74 -4.41 -28.09
CA LYS A 273 -15.40 -4.25 -27.50
C LYS A 273 -14.71 -5.61 -27.49
N LYS A 274 -13.43 -5.63 -27.87
CA LYS A 274 -12.58 -6.83 -27.75
C LYS A 274 -11.87 -6.79 -26.40
N GLY A 275 -12.04 -7.83 -25.61
CA GLY A 275 -11.40 -8.03 -24.31
C GLY A 275 -10.61 -9.33 -24.26
N THR A 276 -10.02 -9.58 -23.10
CA THR A 276 -9.34 -10.84 -22.83
C THR A 276 -9.87 -11.44 -21.52
N LEU A 277 -10.26 -12.71 -21.61
CA LEU A 277 -10.67 -13.54 -20.49
C LEU A 277 -9.45 -14.28 -19.94
N ALA A 278 -9.06 -13.95 -18.72
CA ALA A 278 -8.06 -14.66 -17.94
C ALA A 278 -8.72 -15.82 -17.17
N ILE A 279 -8.14 -17.01 -17.25
CA ILE A 279 -8.63 -18.22 -16.59
C ILE A 279 -7.51 -18.74 -15.68
N PHE A 280 -7.72 -18.67 -14.37
CA PHE A 280 -6.79 -19.17 -13.36
C PHE A 280 -7.30 -20.50 -12.83
N SER A 281 -6.46 -21.53 -12.84
CA SER A 281 -6.75 -22.81 -12.21
C SER A 281 -6.07 -22.88 -10.85
N ILE A 282 -6.85 -22.94 -9.77
CA ILE A 282 -6.37 -22.83 -8.39
C ILE A 282 -6.75 -24.09 -7.61
N LYS A 283 -5.78 -24.62 -6.86
CA LYS A 283 -6.00 -25.65 -5.84
C LYS A 283 -6.54 -24.99 -4.57
N ASP A 284 -7.85 -25.01 -4.41
CA ASP A 284 -8.56 -24.35 -3.32
C ASP A 284 -8.35 -25.03 -1.96
N SER A 285 -7.92 -26.31 -1.91
CA SER A 285 -7.59 -27.01 -0.67
C SER A 285 -6.41 -26.40 0.10
N LYS A 286 -5.64 -25.50 -0.52
CA LYS A 286 -4.51 -24.80 0.11
C LYS A 286 -4.96 -23.56 0.89
N PHE A 287 -6.18 -23.08 0.64
CA PHE A 287 -6.77 -21.94 1.32
C PHE A 287 -7.67 -22.41 2.47
N TYR A 288 -7.90 -21.54 3.44
CA TYR A 288 -8.77 -21.88 4.57
C TYR A 288 -10.24 -21.97 4.13
N THR A 289 -10.68 -21.07 3.25
CA THR A 289 -12.03 -21.07 2.69
C THR A 289 -12.04 -20.60 1.24
N LEU A 290 -13.13 -20.91 0.53
CA LEU A 290 -13.40 -20.36 -0.80
C LEU A 290 -13.49 -18.81 -0.79
N GLY A 291 -13.81 -18.20 0.36
CA GLY A 291 -13.84 -16.75 0.51
C GLY A 291 -12.47 -16.09 0.31
N GLU A 292 -11.39 -16.74 0.73
CA GLU A 292 -10.02 -16.24 0.50
C GLU A 292 -9.67 -16.28 -0.99
N VAL A 293 -10.06 -17.34 -1.68
CA VAL A 293 -9.92 -17.47 -3.14
C VAL A 293 -10.73 -16.40 -3.86
N TYR A 294 -11.94 -16.11 -3.35
CA TYR A 294 -12.81 -15.07 -3.89
C TYR A 294 -12.18 -13.67 -3.75
N LEU A 295 -11.67 -13.35 -2.56
CA LEU A 295 -10.97 -12.10 -2.30
C LEU A 295 -9.73 -11.95 -3.18
N LEU A 296 -8.92 -13.01 -3.28
CA LEU A 296 -7.74 -13.04 -4.15
C LEU A 296 -8.14 -12.72 -5.60
N GLY A 297 -9.23 -13.32 -6.10
CA GLY A 297 -9.70 -13.05 -7.45
C GLY A 297 -10.18 -11.63 -7.68
N LEU A 298 -10.81 -10.97 -6.70
CA LEU A 298 -11.13 -9.55 -6.78
C LEU A 298 -9.87 -8.69 -6.95
N ILE A 299 -8.82 -8.99 -6.18
CA ILE A 299 -7.54 -8.27 -6.24
C ILE A 299 -6.85 -8.51 -7.58
N ILE A 300 -6.79 -9.76 -8.05
CA ILE A 300 -6.21 -10.14 -9.34
C ILE A 300 -6.97 -9.47 -10.49
N SER A 301 -8.31 -9.46 -10.45
CA SER A 301 -9.15 -8.84 -11.48
C SER A 301 -8.82 -7.34 -11.62
N LYS A 302 -8.76 -6.60 -10.50
CA LYS A 302 -8.39 -5.17 -10.52
C LYS A 302 -6.93 -4.93 -10.90
N PHE A 303 -6.04 -5.84 -10.53
CA PHE A 303 -4.64 -5.79 -10.94
C PHE A 303 -4.49 -5.97 -12.46
N LEU A 304 -5.12 -6.99 -13.04
CA LEU A 304 -5.08 -7.27 -14.47
C LEU A 304 -5.68 -6.11 -15.29
N ALA A 305 -6.76 -5.49 -14.83
CA ALA A 305 -7.35 -4.31 -15.47
C ALA A 305 -6.38 -3.12 -15.59
N SER A 306 -5.33 -3.06 -14.76
CA SER A 306 -4.30 -2.00 -14.85
C SER A 306 -3.40 -2.15 -16.09
N PHE A 307 -3.36 -3.34 -16.71
CA PHE A 307 -2.57 -3.63 -17.91
C PHE A 307 -3.40 -3.57 -19.20
N ALA A 308 -4.73 -3.52 -19.11
CA ALA A 308 -5.57 -3.32 -20.29
C ALA A 308 -5.58 -1.85 -20.74
N SER A 309 -5.61 -1.68 -22.07
CA SER A 309 -5.83 -0.40 -22.72
C SER A 309 -7.26 0.11 -22.49
N ILE A 310 -7.45 1.42 -22.59
CA ILE A 310 -8.75 2.07 -22.38
C ILE A 310 -9.87 1.54 -23.31
N ASN A 311 -9.50 1.04 -24.50
CA ASN A 311 -10.44 0.48 -25.48
C ASN A 311 -10.63 -1.04 -25.33
N SER A 312 -10.14 -1.63 -24.23
CA SER A 312 -10.27 -3.07 -23.95
C SER A 312 -10.75 -3.32 -22.53
N PHE A 313 -11.09 -4.57 -22.25
CA PHE A 313 -11.52 -5.02 -20.92
C PHE A 313 -10.91 -6.37 -20.56
N CYS A 314 -10.88 -6.62 -19.26
CA CYS A 314 -10.39 -7.85 -18.67
C CYS A 314 -11.52 -8.55 -17.93
N GLU A 315 -11.72 -9.82 -18.21
CA GLU A 315 -12.52 -10.70 -17.37
C GLU A 315 -11.62 -11.69 -16.67
N LEU A 316 -11.98 -12.08 -15.45
CA LEU A 316 -11.30 -13.12 -14.71
C LEU A 316 -12.28 -14.24 -14.39
N LYS A 317 -11.84 -15.47 -14.63
CA LYS A 317 -12.50 -16.69 -14.15
C LYS A 317 -11.49 -17.49 -13.34
N ILE A 318 -11.86 -17.87 -12.12
CA ILE A 318 -11.07 -18.79 -11.30
C ILE A 318 -11.78 -20.14 -11.28
N ARG A 319 -11.09 -21.19 -11.71
CA ARG A 319 -11.52 -22.58 -11.60
C ARG A 319 -10.89 -23.18 -10.35
N CYS A 320 -11.73 -23.50 -9.37
CA CYS A 320 -11.31 -24.20 -8.16
C CYS A 320 -11.29 -25.70 -8.45
N LEU A 321 -10.12 -26.33 -8.33
CA LEU A 321 -9.90 -27.70 -8.80
C LEU A 321 -10.46 -28.75 -7.83
N ASP A 322 -10.44 -28.49 -6.53
CA ASP A 322 -10.85 -29.44 -5.51
C ASP A 322 -12.38 -29.38 -5.30
N SER A 323 -12.94 -28.17 -5.11
CA SER A 323 -14.39 -27.95 -4.99
C SER A 323 -15.16 -28.01 -6.31
N LYS A 324 -14.47 -27.93 -7.45
CA LYS A 324 -15.07 -27.80 -8.81
C LYS A 324 -15.94 -26.56 -9.01
N GLU A 325 -15.84 -25.59 -8.11
CA GLU A 325 -16.54 -24.29 -8.20
C GLU A 325 -15.85 -23.38 -9.22
N ILE A 326 -16.64 -22.57 -9.93
CA ILE A 326 -16.13 -21.57 -10.86
C ILE A 326 -16.53 -20.20 -10.36
N LEU A 327 -15.54 -19.38 -10.02
CA LEU A 327 -15.73 -18.01 -9.57
C LEU A 327 -15.57 -17.07 -10.77
N HIS A 328 -16.63 -16.30 -11.03
CA HIS A 328 -16.70 -15.34 -12.12
C HIS A 328 -16.52 -13.92 -11.58
N TYR A 329 -15.63 -13.16 -12.20
CA TYR A 329 -15.44 -11.74 -11.91
C TYR A 329 -15.79 -10.93 -13.15
N PRO A 330 -16.69 -9.92 -13.02
CA PRO A 330 -17.19 -9.17 -14.15
C PRO A 330 -16.08 -8.37 -14.86
N ALA A 331 -16.37 -7.99 -16.10
CA ALA A 331 -15.47 -7.21 -16.93
C ALA A 331 -15.00 -5.94 -16.20
N SER A 332 -13.68 -5.76 -16.13
CA SER A 332 -13.04 -4.54 -15.65
C SER A 332 -12.38 -3.85 -16.84
N PHE A 333 -12.82 -2.63 -17.12
CA PHE A 333 -12.29 -1.82 -18.22
C PHE A 333 -10.87 -1.34 -17.94
N GLY A 334 -10.05 -1.28 -19.00
CA GLY A 334 -8.68 -0.85 -18.92
C GLY A 334 -8.55 0.63 -18.56
N LYS A 335 -7.47 0.97 -17.85
CA LYS A 335 -7.15 2.36 -17.44
C LYS A 335 -5.92 2.91 -18.14
N LYS A 336 -5.22 2.11 -18.94
CA LYS A 336 -3.99 2.52 -19.62
C LYS A 336 -4.36 3.39 -20.84
N ALA A 337 -3.91 4.63 -20.82
CA ALA A 337 -4.01 5.51 -21.98
C ALA A 337 -3.31 4.87 -23.18
N LEU A 338 -3.88 5.07 -24.37
CA LEU A 338 -3.22 4.70 -25.61
C LEU A 338 -2.06 5.69 -25.80
N ILE A 339 -0.85 5.17 -25.96
CA ILE A 339 0.30 5.95 -26.40
C ILE A 339 0.29 5.96 -27.92
#